data_AF-A0A970VR92-F1
#
_entry.id   AF-A0A970VR92-F1
#
_cell.length_a   1.000
_cell.length_b   1.000
_cell.length_c   1.000
_cell.angle_alpha   90.00
_cell.angle_beta   90.00
_cell.angle_gamma   90.00
#
_symmetry.space_group_name_H-M   'P 1'
#
loop_
_entity.id
_entity.type
_entity.pdbx_description
1 polymer ?
#
loop_
_entity_poly.entity_id
_entity_poly.type
_entity_poly.pdbx_seq_one_letter_code
_entity_poly.pdbx_strand_id
1 'polypeptide(L)'
;MKKRLLRLIAFGLLAATLFAWAFSHGLGIWTIDWDNPAPFLAGDVQTIEYVDGKLVANLRQHRIEYLPLSEMPQHLLDAFVAAEDHRFYSHWGIDPWGLGRALLINLDAGAIVQGGSTITQQLARNIFLNFDQNIVRKLAEMSIALQLERRYSKDDILEMYINQVNFGAGNWGVVRAARAYFGKEVQDLTIGEAALLAGLVQAPNAYAPADGNWERAIARQKEVLHKMVNLGYLTPEQAAAEVFQPQN
;
A
#
# COMPACT_ATOMS: atom_id res chain seq x y z
N MET A 1 16.89 -0.12 30.42
CA MET A 1 17.19 0.67 29.20
C MET A 1 18.38 0.15 28.38
N LYS A 2 19.61 0.05 28.92
CA LYS A 2 20.81 -0.35 28.13
C LYS A 2 20.68 -1.66 27.33
N LYS A 3 20.14 -2.73 27.93
CA LYS A 3 19.91 -4.02 27.24
C LYS A 3 18.89 -3.95 26.10
N ARG A 4 17.88 -3.06 26.19
CA ARG A 4 16.89 -2.84 25.13
C ARG A 4 17.51 -2.09 23.95
N LEU A 5 18.30 -1.06 24.24
CA LEU A 5 19.04 -0.28 23.23
C LEU A 5 20.05 -1.15 22.46
N LEU A 6 20.80 -2.00 23.17
CA LEU A 6 21.76 -2.94 22.55
C LEU A 6 21.07 -3.94 21.60
N ARG A 7 19.89 -4.45 21.96
CA ARG A 7 19.11 -5.34 21.08
C ARG A 7 18.61 -4.63 19.83
N LEU A 8 18.17 -3.38 19.95
CA LEU A 8 17.74 -2.56 18.82
C LEU A 8 18.90 -2.27 17.85
N ILE A 9 20.07 -1.91 18.38
CA ILE A 9 21.27 -1.68 17.57
C ILE A 9 21.71 -2.97 16.86
N ALA A 10 21.76 -4.09 17.58
CA ALA A 10 22.12 -5.38 16.99
C ALA A 10 21.13 -5.82 15.89
N PHE A 11 19.82 -5.60 16.12
CA PHE A 11 18.80 -5.89 15.11
C PHE A 11 18.92 -4.96 13.88
N GLY A 12 19.16 -3.67 14.08
CA GLY A 12 19.37 -2.71 13.00
C GLY A 12 20.60 -3.03 12.15
N LEU A 13 21.71 -3.41 12.80
CA LEU A 13 22.93 -3.86 12.10
C LEU A 13 22.69 -5.14 11.31
N LEU A 14 21.98 -6.12 11.88
CA LEU A 14 21.62 -7.35 11.18
C LEU A 14 20.69 -7.09 9.99
N ALA A 15 19.70 -6.21 10.13
CA ALA A 15 18.82 -5.83 9.03
C ALA A 15 19.60 -5.11 7.91
N ALA A 16 20.54 -4.23 8.27
CA ALA A 16 21.38 -3.52 7.30
C ALA A 16 22.33 -4.47 6.55
N THR A 17 22.93 -5.45 7.23
CA THR A 17 23.80 -6.45 6.58
C THR A 17 23.02 -7.39 5.68
N LEU A 18 21.84 -7.84 6.10
CA LEU A 18 20.94 -8.65 5.27
C LEU A 18 20.45 -7.85 4.05
N PHE A 19 20.13 -6.57 4.22
CA PHE A 19 19.76 -5.68 3.11
C PHE A 19 20.91 -5.49 2.12
N ALA A 20 22.13 -5.21 2.60
CA ALA A 20 23.31 -5.06 1.75
C ALA A 20 23.63 -6.37 0.99
N TRP A 21 23.51 -7.51 1.66
CA TRP A 21 23.69 -8.83 1.04
C TRP A 21 22.61 -9.11 -0.01
N ALA A 22 21.33 -8.87 0.29
CA ALA A 22 20.24 -9.08 -0.66
C ALA A 22 20.36 -8.16 -1.88
N PHE A 23 20.74 -6.91 -1.66
CA PHE A 23 21.00 -5.91 -2.69
C PHE A 23 22.16 -6.34 -3.62
N SER A 24 23.25 -6.85 -3.06
CA SER A 24 24.42 -7.29 -3.83
C SER A 24 24.22 -8.62 -4.57
N HIS A 25 23.26 -9.45 -4.15
CA HIS A 25 23.07 -10.82 -4.68
C HIS A 25 21.85 -11.01 -5.57
N GLY A 26 21.30 -9.96 -6.19
CA GLY A 26 20.31 -10.23 -7.24
C GLY A 26 18.86 -10.29 -6.80
N LEU A 27 18.54 -10.23 -5.49
CA LEU A 27 17.24 -10.65 -4.92
C LEU A 27 16.06 -9.68 -5.19
N GLY A 28 15.93 -9.16 -6.41
CA GLY A 28 14.78 -8.37 -6.88
C GLY A 28 15.13 -7.24 -7.84
N ILE A 29 16.41 -6.81 -7.90
CA ILE A 29 16.82 -5.69 -8.77
C ILE A 29 17.30 -6.14 -10.15
N TRP A 30 17.84 -7.36 -10.25
CA TRP A 30 18.61 -7.80 -11.41
C TRP A 30 17.82 -8.68 -12.38
N THR A 31 16.64 -9.15 -11.98
CA THR A 31 15.75 -9.94 -12.84
C THR A 31 14.66 -9.09 -13.47
N ILE A 32 14.41 -7.86 -13.00
CA ILE A 32 13.42 -6.95 -13.59
C ILE A 32 14.11 -6.17 -14.71
N ASP A 33 13.59 -6.31 -15.93
CA ASP A 33 13.95 -5.42 -17.03
C ASP A 33 13.34 -4.04 -16.75
N TRP A 34 14.20 -3.14 -16.27
CA TRP A 34 13.80 -1.79 -15.91
C TRP A 34 13.71 -0.83 -17.10
N ASP A 35 14.21 -1.23 -18.27
CA ASP A 35 14.13 -0.43 -19.49
C ASP A 35 12.79 -0.67 -20.22
N ASN A 36 12.09 -1.75 -19.89
CA ASN A 36 10.71 -2.02 -20.30
C ASN A 36 9.82 -2.50 -19.13
N PRO A 37 9.47 -1.63 -18.16
CA PRO A 37 8.57 -1.99 -17.05
C PRO A 37 7.09 -1.94 -17.45
N ALA A 38 6.76 -1.49 -18.67
CA ALA A 38 5.39 -1.35 -19.17
C ALA A 38 4.53 -2.62 -19.03
N PRO A 39 5.06 -3.85 -19.17
CA PRO A 39 4.29 -5.05 -18.91
C PRO A 39 3.68 -5.08 -17.51
N PHE A 40 4.36 -4.50 -16.52
CA PHE A 40 3.95 -4.49 -15.13
C PHE A 40 3.00 -3.33 -14.77
N LEU A 41 2.88 -2.33 -15.65
CA LEU A 41 2.11 -1.10 -15.40
C LEU A 41 0.86 -1.02 -16.25
N ALA A 42 0.92 -1.52 -17.49
CA ALA A 42 -0.26 -1.73 -18.31
C ALA A 42 -1.00 -2.94 -17.75
N GLY A 43 -2.24 -2.76 -17.30
CA GLY A 43 -3.11 -3.82 -16.78
C GLY A 43 -3.49 -4.94 -17.76
N ASP A 44 -2.71 -5.12 -18.84
CA ASP A 44 -2.95 -5.97 -20.00
C ASP A 44 -1.72 -6.81 -20.39
N VAL A 45 -0.98 -7.43 -19.45
CA VAL A 45 0.04 -8.42 -19.82
C VAL A 45 -0.18 -9.81 -19.23
N GLN A 46 -0.25 -10.79 -20.13
CA GLN A 46 -0.60 -12.19 -19.91
C GLN A 46 0.60 -13.15 -19.76
N THR A 47 1.83 -12.69 -19.52
CA THR A 47 2.99 -13.56 -19.71
C THR A 47 3.70 -13.87 -18.39
N ILE A 48 3.74 -15.17 -18.04
CA ILE A 48 4.73 -15.73 -17.11
C ILE A 48 6.00 -15.96 -17.93
N GLU A 49 6.96 -15.04 -17.84
CA GLU A 49 8.22 -15.19 -18.56
C GLU A 49 9.29 -15.78 -17.63
N TYR A 50 9.94 -16.84 -18.12
CA TYR A 50 11.08 -17.46 -17.47
C TYR A 50 12.33 -17.15 -18.30
N VAL A 51 13.31 -16.48 -17.69
CA VAL A 51 14.66 -16.38 -18.25
C VAL A 51 15.56 -17.27 -17.39
N ASP A 52 16.24 -18.23 -18.01
CA ASP A 52 17.11 -19.22 -17.35
C ASP A 52 16.44 -20.02 -16.21
N GLY A 53 15.15 -20.35 -16.37
CA GLY A 53 14.39 -21.10 -15.37
C GLY A 53 14.03 -20.31 -14.11
N LYS A 54 14.31 -19.00 -14.07
CA LYS A 54 13.90 -18.08 -13.00
C LYS A 54 12.68 -17.28 -13.45
N LEU A 55 11.68 -17.20 -12.59
CA LEU A 55 10.49 -16.39 -12.82
C LEU A 55 10.88 -14.91 -12.83
N VAL A 56 10.72 -14.25 -13.98
CA VAL A 56 11.06 -12.82 -14.17
C VAL A 56 9.86 -11.91 -13.88
N ALA A 57 8.64 -12.39 -14.14
CA ALA A 57 7.40 -11.67 -13.88
C ALA A 57 6.24 -12.65 -13.72
N ASN A 58 5.34 -12.40 -12.75
CA ASN A 58 4.02 -13.02 -12.73
C ASN A 58 3.00 -11.92 -12.45
N LEU A 59 2.42 -11.43 -13.55
CA LEU A 59 1.41 -10.41 -13.56
C LEU A 59 0.06 -11.10 -13.41
N ARG A 60 -0.52 -11.01 -12.21
CA ARG A 60 -1.84 -11.59 -11.95
C ARG A 60 -2.88 -10.83 -12.76
N GLN A 61 -3.62 -11.56 -13.59
CA GLN A 61 -4.74 -11.07 -14.38
C GLN A 61 -5.86 -10.56 -13.48
N HIS A 62 -5.86 -9.26 -13.21
CA HIS A 62 -7.09 -8.52 -12.95
C HIS A 62 -7.17 -7.46 -14.03
N ARG A 63 -8.28 -7.39 -14.76
CA ARG A 63 -8.51 -6.30 -15.71
C ARG A 63 -8.57 -5.01 -14.89
N ILE A 64 -7.45 -4.29 -14.83
CA ILE A 64 -7.33 -3.03 -14.12
C ILE A 64 -7.96 -1.96 -15.01
N GLU A 65 -9.06 -1.40 -14.54
CA GLU A 65 -9.60 -0.17 -15.13
C GLU A 65 -8.78 1.00 -14.60
N TYR A 66 -7.98 1.57 -15.49
CA TYR A 66 -7.07 2.64 -15.16
C TYR A 66 -7.77 3.99 -15.20
N LEU A 67 -7.55 4.79 -14.16
CA LEU A 67 -8.00 6.18 -14.06
C LEU A 67 -6.80 7.09 -13.79
N PRO A 68 -6.58 8.16 -14.57
CA PRO A 68 -5.53 9.13 -14.29
C PRO A 68 -5.74 9.81 -12.93
N LEU A 69 -4.65 10.14 -12.23
CA LEU A 69 -4.66 10.83 -10.94
C LEU A 69 -5.40 12.17 -11.02
N SER A 70 -5.31 12.86 -12.16
CA SER A 70 -5.99 14.13 -12.43
C SER A 70 -7.52 14.02 -12.41
N GLU A 71 -8.06 12.81 -12.59
CA GLU A 71 -9.49 12.53 -12.50
C GLU A 71 -9.90 11.98 -11.13
N MET A 72 -8.94 11.71 -10.23
CA MET A 72 -9.23 11.29 -8.87
C MET A 72 -9.49 12.51 -7.98
N PRO A 73 -10.53 12.48 -7.14
CA PRO A 73 -10.79 13.60 -6.25
C PRO A 73 -9.72 13.69 -5.14
N GLN A 74 -9.32 14.90 -4.76
CA GLN A 74 -8.23 15.12 -3.80
C GLN A 74 -8.44 14.39 -2.46
N HIS A 75 -9.68 14.35 -1.95
CA HIS A 75 -9.99 13.67 -0.69
C HIS A 75 -9.74 12.15 -0.75
N LEU A 76 -9.80 11.54 -1.94
CA LEU A 76 -9.39 10.16 -2.14
C LEU A 76 -7.89 10.02 -1.94
N LEU A 77 -7.10 10.85 -2.60
CA LEU A 77 -5.63 10.83 -2.48
C LEU A 77 -5.21 11.04 -1.01
N ASP A 78 -5.81 12.03 -0.35
CA ASP A 78 -5.55 12.36 1.05
C ASP A 78 -5.92 11.21 1.98
N ALA A 79 -7.02 10.50 1.73
CA ALA A 79 -7.42 9.34 2.52
C ALA A 79 -6.39 8.19 2.44
N PHE A 80 -5.89 7.87 1.24
CA PHE A 80 -4.87 6.83 1.08
C PHE A 80 -3.54 7.23 1.71
N VAL A 81 -3.10 8.47 1.50
CA VAL A 81 -1.89 9.01 2.14
C VAL A 81 -2.04 9.00 3.66
N ALA A 82 -3.16 9.46 4.22
CA ALA A 82 -3.41 9.44 5.66
C ALA A 82 -3.43 8.01 6.24
N ALA A 83 -4.11 7.09 5.57
CA ALA A 83 -4.32 5.72 6.04
C ALA A 83 -3.01 4.91 6.03
N GLU A 84 -2.33 4.92 4.88
CA GLU A 84 -1.23 4.00 4.57
C GLU A 84 0.14 4.63 4.84
N ASP A 85 0.32 5.91 4.49
CA ASP A 85 1.66 6.51 4.47
C ASP A 85 1.64 8.06 4.58
N HIS A 86 1.33 8.58 5.77
CA HIS A 86 1.18 10.03 5.98
C HIS A 86 2.41 10.90 5.64
N ARG A 87 3.57 10.26 5.43
CA ARG A 87 4.82 10.94 5.03
C ARG A 87 5.24 10.57 3.61
N PHE A 88 4.32 10.03 2.81
CA PHE A 88 4.55 9.57 1.44
C PHE A 88 5.38 10.55 0.61
N TYR A 89 5.00 11.83 0.59
CA TYR A 89 5.69 12.88 -0.17
C TYR A 89 7.03 13.32 0.45
N SER A 90 7.37 12.89 1.67
CA SER A 90 8.56 13.32 2.42
C SER A 90 9.70 12.31 2.43
N HIS A 91 9.51 11.11 1.89
CA HIS A 91 10.54 10.06 1.87
C HIS A 91 10.76 9.49 0.48
N TRP A 92 11.79 8.67 0.29
CA TRP A 92 12.16 8.08 -1.00
C TRP A 92 11.92 6.56 -0.97
N GLY A 93 10.67 6.12 -1.12
CA GLY A 93 10.30 4.69 -1.17
C GLY A 93 10.28 3.95 0.15
N ILE A 94 11.10 4.34 1.13
CA ILE A 94 11.17 3.75 2.46
C ILE A 94 11.09 4.87 3.49
N ASP A 95 10.37 4.66 4.58
CA ASP A 95 10.32 5.58 5.71
C ASP A 95 11.06 5.02 6.96
N PRO A 96 12.35 5.36 7.17
CA PRO A 96 13.08 4.94 8.35
C PRO A 96 12.47 5.44 9.67
N TRP A 97 11.89 6.65 9.67
CA TRP A 97 11.28 7.23 10.86
C TRP A 97 9.94 6.54 11.18
N GLY A 98 9.12 6.32 10.16
CA GLY A 98 7.88 5.55 10.27
C GLY A 98 8.12 4.12 10.74
N LEU A 99 9.14 3.45 10.18
CA LEU A 99 9.56 2.12 10.59
C LEU A 99 10.06 2.10 12.05
N GLY A 100 10.90 3.06 12.44
CA GLY A 100 11.40 3.17 13.81
C GLY A 100 10.27 3.42 14.82
N ARG A 101 9.33 4.33 14.50
CA ARG A 101 8.15 4.61 15.33
C ARG A 101 7.26 3.38 15.46
N ALA A 102 6.94 2.71 14.35
CA ALA A 102 6.12 1.50 14.36
C ALA A 102 6.77 0.38 15.19
N LEU A 103 8.10 0.22 15.11
CA LEU A 103 8.83 -0.73 15.93
C LEU A 103 8.70 -0.43 17.42
N LEU A 104 8.87 0.83 17.84
CA LEU A 104 8.73 1.23 19.24
C LEU A 104 7.31 0.98 19.78
N ILE A 105 6.29 1.33 19.00
CA ILE A 105 4.88 1.14 19.38
C ILE A 105 4.53 -0.36 19.47
N ASN A 106 4.95 -1.17 18.48
CA ASN A 106 4.68 -2.61 18.49
C ASN A 106 5.41 -3.33 19.64
N LEU A 107 6.61 -2.86 20.02
CA LEU A 107 7.35 -3.40 21.16
C LEU A 107 6.67 -3.08 22.50
N ASP A 108 6.07 -1.90 22.62
CA ASP A 108 5.33 -1.51 23.82
C ASP A 108 4.00 -2.26 23.93
N ALA A 109 3.29 -2.40 22.80
CA ALA A 109 2.03 -3.14 22.71
C ALA A 109 2.20 -4.67 22.83
N GLY A 110 3.40 -5.21 22.62
CA GLY A 110 3.66 -6.65 22.58
C GLY A 110 3.05 -7.38 21.37
N ALA A 111 2.49 -6.64 20.42
CA ALA A 111 1.86 -7.14 19.20
C ALA A 111 2.06 -6.15 18.04
N ILE A 112 1.87 -6.61 16.80
CA ILE A 112 1.91 -5.73 15.63
C ILE A 112 0.59 -4.94 15.57
N VAL A 113 0.62 -3.69 16.04
CA VAL A 113 -0.53 -2.76 16.02
C VAL A 113 -0.36 -1.68 14.94
N GLN A 114 0.88 -1.42 14.53
CA GLN A 114 1.20 -0.45 13.48
C GLN A 114 2.06 -1.07 12.38
N GLY A 115 1.63 -0.86 11.14
CA GLY A 115 2.41 -1.18 9.95
C GLY A 115 3.54 -0.17 9.71
N GLY A 116 4.69 -0.65 9.22
CA GLY A 116 5.84 0.17 8.84
C GLY A 116 6.14 0.17 7.34
N SER A 117 5.17 -0.26 6.50
CA SER A 117 5.36 -0.28 5.04
C SER A 117 4.88 1.02 4.42
N THR A 118 5.58 1.50 3.40
CA THR A 118 5.22 2.69 2.61
C THR A 118 4.31 2.33 1.44
N ILE A 119 3.61 3.31 0.86
CA ILE A 119 2.82 3.10 -0.38
C ILE A 119 3.68 2.49 -1.48
N THR A 120 4.89 3.00 -1.70
CA THR A 120 5.81 2.50 -2.74
C THR A 120 6.25 1.04 -2.50
N GLN A 121 6.47 0.64 -1.24
CA GLN A 121 6.75 -0.77 -0.91
C GLN A 121 5.55 -1.66 -1.17
N GLN A 122 4.35 -1.17 -0.88
CA GLN A 122 3.12 -1.92 -1.14
C GLN A 122 2.86 -2.03 -2.64
N LEU A 123 3.13 -0.99 -3.42
CA LEU A 123 3.12 -1.04 -4.88
C LEU A 123 4.10 -2.08 -5.41
N ALA A 124 5.35 -2.04 -4.94
CA ALA A 124 6.37 -3.01 -5.31
C ALA A 124 5.92 -4.46 -5.01
N ARG A 125 5.31 -4.68 -3.85
CA ARG A 125 4.76 -5.97 -3.44
C ARG A 125 3.64 -6.45 -4.37
N ASN A 126 2.70 -5.57 -4.70
CA ASN A 126 1.51 -5.92 -5.46
C ASN A 126 1.85 -6.25 -6.92
N ILE A 127 2.84 -5.58 -7.50
CA ILE A 127 3.19 -5.71 -8.92
C ILE A 127 4.21 -6.82 -9.18
N PHE A 128 5.27 -6.88 -8.37
CA PHE A 128 6.47 -7.63 -8.76
C PHE A 128 6.71 -8.92 -7.95
N LEU A 129 6.02 -9.14 -6.83
CA LEU A 129 6.42 -10.17 -5.86
C LEU A 129 5.30 -11.18 -5.58
N ASN A 130 5.60 -12.47 -5.79
CA ASN A 130 4.66 -13.60 -5.54
C ASN A 130 5.15 -14.59 -4.47
N PHE A 131 6.09 -14.20 -3.61
CA PHE A 131 6.69 -15.14 -2.64
C PHE A 131 6.00 -15.12 -1.27
N ASP A 132 6.14 -16.20 -0.50
CA ASP A 132 5.68 -16.30 0.89
C ASP A 132 6.21 -15.16 1.76
N GLN A 133 5.50 -14.84 2.86
CA GLN A 133 5.85 -13.75 3.77
C GLN A 133 7.16 -14.03 4.52
N ASN A 134 8.30 -13.78 3.88
CA ASN A 134 9.62 -13.92 4.49
C ASN A 134 10.44 -12.63 4.39
N ILE A 135 11.51 -12.55 5.19
CA ILE A 135 12.40 -11.38 5.26
C ILE A 135 12.99 -11.06 3.89
N VAL A 136 13.28 -12.09 3.07
CA VAL A 136 13.83 -11.92 1.72
C VAL A 136 12.88 -11.12 0.84
N ARG A 137 11.58 -11.45 0.84
CA ARG A 137 10.56 -10.68 0.12
C ARG A 137 10.51 -9.24 0.60
N LYS A 138 10.60 -9.00 1.92
CA LYS A 138 10.57 -7.64 2.45
C LYS A 138 11.75 -6.79 1.98
N LEU A 139 12.94 -7.39 1.87
CA LEU A 139 14.13 -6.73 1.31
C LEU A 139 13.96 -6.47 -0.20
N ALA A 140 13.31 -7.38 -0.93
CA ALA A 140 12.95 -7.17 -2.33
C ALA A 140 11.95 -6.00 -2.51
N GLU A 141 10.91 -5.90 -1.67
CA GLU A 141 9.98 -4.76 -1.68
C GLU A 141 10.71 -3.43 -1.50
N MET A 142 11.63 -3.36 -0.53
CA MET A 142 12.44 -2.17 -0.26
C MET A 142 13.31 -1.79 -1.46
N SER A 143 13.94 -2.77 -2.11
CA SER A 143 14.87 -2.53 -3.21
C SER A 143 14.14 -2.07 -4.47
N ILE A 144 13.00 -2.68 -4.79
CA ILE A 144 12.12 -2.29 -5.90
C ILE A 144 11.50 -0.92 -5.63
N ALA A 145 11.06 -0.63 -4.40
CA ALA A 145 10.51 0.68 -4.04
C ALA A 145 11.51 1.82 -4.31
N LEU A 146 12.79 1.64 -3.95
CA LEU A 146 13.83 2.62 -4.23
C LEU A 146 14.04 2.84 -5.74
N GLN A 147 13.90 1.78 -6.54
CA GLN A 147 14.03 1.86 -8.00
C GLN A 147 12.82 2.51 -8.68
N LEU A 148 11.62 2.28 -8.16
CA LEU A 148 10.40 2.99 -8.60
C LEU A 148 10.55 4.49 -8.37
N GLU A 149 11.00 4.90 -7.18
CA GLU A 149 11.17 6.31 -6.79
C GLU A 149 12.29 7.03 -7.52
N ARG A 150 13.20 6.29 -8.18
CA ARG A 150 14.20 6.88 -9.08
C ARG A 150 13.65 7.18 -10.46
N ARG A 151 12.57 6.50 -10.87
CA ARG A 151 12.04 6.53 -12.24
C ARG A 151 10.72 7.29 -12.35
N TYR A 152 9.92 7.25 -11.29
CA TYR A 152 8.57 7.77 -11.25
C TYR A 152 8.46 8.85 -10.19
N SER A 153 7.64 9.86 -10.47
CA SER A 153 7.28 10.86 -9.47
C SER A 153 6.38 10.27 -8.37
N LYS A 154 6.17 11.03 -7.30
CA LYS A 154 5.25 10.63 -6.23
C LYS A 154 3.82 10.46 -6.73
N ASP A 155 3.41 11.33 -7.63
CA ASP A 155 2.07 11.33 -8.20
C ASP A 155 1.88 10.09 -9.08
N ASP A 156 2.86 9.76 -9.93
CA ASP A 156 2.85 8.52 -10.72
C ASP A 156 2.74 7.27 -9.82
N ILE A 157 3.52 7.24 -8.73
CA ILE A 157 3.52 6.11 -7.78
C ILE A 157 2.16 5.98 -7.09
N LEU A 158 1.57 7.10 -6.65
CA LEU A 158 0.27 7.09 -5.99
C LEU A 158 -0.83 6.65 -6.95
N GLU A 159 -0.80 7.14 -8.18
CA GLU A 159 -1.73 6.76 -9.25
C GLU A 159 -1.65 5.27 -9.55
N MET A 160 -0.44 4.75 -9.80
CA MET A 160 -0.22 3.32 -10.04
C MET A 160 -0.70 2.49 -8.86
N TYR A 161 -0.46 2.95 -7.63
CA TYR A 161 -0.89 2.26 -6.42
C TYR A 161 -2.40 2.16 -6.28
N ILE A 162 -3.11 3.28 -6.39
CA ILE A 162 -4.56 3.33 -6.23
C ILE A 162 -5.26 2.52 -7.33
N ASN A 163 -4.73 2.53 -8.55
CA ASN A 163 -5.24 1.73 -9.66
C ASN A 163 -4.96 0.23 -9.52
N GLN A 164 -3.94 -0.18 -8.77
CA GLN A 164 -3.52 -1.59 -8.73
C GLN A 164 -3.78 -2.31 -7.40
N VAL A 165 -4.12 -1.58 -6.34
CA VAL A 165 -4.28 -2.21 -5.02
C VAL A 165 -5.57 -3.04 -4.94
N ASN A 166 -5.52 -4.11 -4.13
CA ASN A 166 -6.68 -4.96 -3.86
C ASN A 166 -7.52 -4.36 -2.72
N PHE A 167 -8.81 -4.12 -2.99
CA PHE A 167 -9.80 -3.66 -2.03
C PHE A 167 -10.60 -4.79 -1.38
N GLY A 168 -10.35 -6.04 -1.79
CA GLY A 168 -10.99 -7.25 -1.30
C GLY A 168 -12.16 -7.67 -2.18
N ALA A 169 -12.73 -8.85 -1.92
CA ALA A 169 -13.81 -9.44 -2.73
C ALA A 169 -13.52 -9.51 -4.26
N GLY A 170 -12.25 -9.56 -4.66
CA GLY A 170 -11.83 -9.55 -6.06
C GLY A 170 -11.86 -8.18 -6.74
N ASN A 171 -12.04 -7.10 -5.98
CA ASN A 171 -12.00 -5.73 -6.48
C ASN A 171 -10.57 -5.19 -6.48
N TRP A 172 -9.91 -5.28 -7.62
CA TRP A 172 -8.59 -4.69 -7.85
C TRP A 172 -8.75 -3.36 -8.57
N GLY A 173 -8.09 -2.34 -8.04
CA GLY A 173 -8.17 -0.97 -8.54
C GLY A 173 -9.41 -0.20 -8.06
N VAL A 174 -9.22 1.10 -7.90
CA VAL A 174 -10.22 1.98 -7.29
C VAL A 174 -11.50 2.09 -8.10
N VAL A 175 -11.43 2.07 -9.45
CA VAL A 175 -12.61 2.16 -10.33
C VAL A 175 -13.56 1.00 -10.06
N ARG A 176 -13.02 -0.22 -10.04
CA ARG A 176 -13.82 -1.42 -9.77
C ARG A 176 -14.35 -1.43 -8.35
N ALA A 177 -13.55 -0.99 -7.37
CA ALA A 177 -13.98 -0.93 -5.98
C ALA A 177 -15.11 0.10 -5.76
N ALA A 178 -15.02 1.28 -6.36
CA ALA A 178 -16.04 2.33 -6.29
C ALA A 178 -17.39 1.82 -6.83
N ARG A 179 -17.38 1.17 -8.00
CA ARG A 179 -18.59 0.59 -8.59
C ARG A 179 -19.11 -0.59 -7.79
N ALA A 180 -18.24 -1.49 -7.33
CA ALA A 180 -18.65 -2.69 -6.62
C ALA A 180 -19.24 -2.39 -5.23
N TYR A 181 -18.68 -1.42 -4.50
CA TYR A 181 -19.10 -1.12 -3.13
C TYR A 181 -20.16 -0.03 -3.04
N PHE A 182 -20.18 0.92 -3.98
CA PHE A 182 -21.05 2.09 -3.89
C PHE A 182 -21.91 2.33 -5.12
N GLY A 183 -21.68 1.59 -6.23
CA GLY A 183 -22.38 1.84 -7.49
C GLY A 183 -22.03 3.20 -8.12
N LYS A 184 -20.85 3.74 -7.82
CA LYS A 184 -20.41 5.09 -8.21
C LYS A 184 -19.17 5.07 -9.09
N GLU A 185 -19.01 6.13 -9.87
CA GLU A 185 -17.72 6.47 -10.46
C GLU A 185 -16.79 7.09 -9.40
N VAL A 186 -15.49 7.03 -9.63
CA VAL A 186 -14.47 7.45 -8.64
C VAL A 186 -14.59 8.94 -8.31
N GLN A 187 -14.96 9.75 -9.29
CA GLN A 187 -15.16 11.20 -9.18
C GLN A 187 -16.30 11.56 -8.21
N ASP A 188 -17.28 10.66 -8.05
CA ASP A 188 -18.49 10.89 -7.25
C ASP A 188 -18.39 10.32 -5.83
N LEU A 189 -17.23 9.77 -5.46
CA LEU A 189 -16.99 9.25 -4.11
C LEU A 189 -17.04 10.38 -3.09
N THR A 190 -17.74 10.17 -1.97
CA THR A 190 -17.64 11.07 -0.83
C THR A 190 -16.32 10.89 -0.07
N ILE A 191 -16.02 11.79 0.86
CA ILE A 191 -14.87 11.67 1.76
C ILE A 191 -14.97 10.37 2.57
N GLY A 192 -16.17 10.05 3.06
CA GLY A 192 -16.46 8.82 3.78
C GLY A 192 -16.17 7.58 2.95
N GLU A 193 -16.67 7.51 1.72
CA GLU A 193 -16.47 6.36 0.83
C GLU A 193 -14.99 6.19 0.47
N ALA A 194 -14.28 7.29 0.20
CA ALA A 194 -12.84 7.32 -0.01
C ALA A 194 -12.06 6.79 1.21
N ALA A 195 -12.40 7.27 2.42
CA ALA A 195 -11.80 6.81 3.66
C ALA A 195 -12.07 5.32 3.93
N LEU A 196 -13.24 4.82 3.51
CA LEU A 196 -13.59 3.41 3.62
C LEU A 196 -12.69 2.58 2.70
N LEU A 197 -12.59 2.95 1.41
CA LEU A 197 -11.71 2.26 0.45
C LEU A 197 -10.26 2.24 0.90
N ALA A 198 -9.73 3.38 1.34
CA ALA A 198 -8.37 3.47 1.89
C ALA A 198 -8.17 2.53 3.10
N GLY A 199 -9.21 2.38 3.94
CA GLY A 199 -9.21 1.48 5.08
C GLY A 199 -9.14 0.00 4.72
N LEU A 200 -9.80 -0.41 3.63
CA LEU A 200 -9.87 -1.82 3.21
C LEU A 200 -8.50 -2.40 2.85
N VAL A 201 -7.63 -1.57 2.24
CA VAL A 201 -6.35 -1.97 1.66
C VAL A 201 -5.41 -2.65 2.66
N GLN A 202 -5.46 -2.26 3.94
CA GLN A 202 -4.59 -2.83 4.97
C GLN A 202 -4.78 -4.35 5.14
N ALA A 203 -6.02 -4.82 5.08
CA ALA A 203 -6.35 -6.23 5.18
C ALA A 203 -7.61 -6.54 4.34
N PRO A 204 -7.48 -6.61 3.01
CA PRO A 204 -8.63 -6.59 2.10
C PRO A 204 -9.62 -7.73 2.35
N ASN A 205 -9.11 -8.94 2.61
CA ASN A 205 -9.94 -10.11 2.90
C ASN A 205 -10.62 -10.06 4.28
N ALA A 206 -10.09 -9.26 5.21
CA ALA A 206 -10.63 -9.16 6.57
C ALA A 206 -11.64 -8.02 6.73
N TYR A 207 -11.46 -6.95 5.95
CA TYR A 207 -12.27 -5.73 6.03
C TYR A 207 -13.30 -5.58 4.93
N ALA A 208 -13.09 -6.19 3.75
CA ALA A 208 -14.10 -6.12 2.70
C ALA A 208 -15.44 -6.66 3.21
N PRO A 209 -16.55 -5.95 2.94
CA PRO A 209 -17.87 -6.33 3.42
C PRO A 209 -18.29 -7.65 2.78
N ALA A 210 -18.19 -8.74 3.55
CA ALA A 210 -18.67 -10.05 3.14
C ALA A 210 -20.16 -10.15 3.43
N ASP A 211 -20.95 -10.62 2.46
CA ASP A 211 -22.40 -10.83 2.59
C ASP A 211 -23.18 -9.61 3.11
N GLY A 212 -22.71 -8.39 2.79
CA GLY A 212 -23.32 -7.14 3.25
C GLY A 212 -23.01 -6.74 4.69
N ASN A 213 -22.10 -7.43 5.39
CA ASN A 213 -21.66 -7.01 6.72
C ASN A 213 -20.54 -5.95 6.63
N TRP A 214 -20.89 -4.69 6.92
CA TRP A 214 -19.99 -3.54 6.85
C TRP A 214 -19.31 -3.18 8.17
N GLU A 215 -19.56 -3.90 9.26
CA GLU A 215 -19.13 -3.49 10.61
C GLU A 215 -17.62 -3.24 10.70
N ARG A 216 -16.83 -4.18 10.18
CA ARG A 216 -15.37 -4.08 10.17
C ARG A 216 -14.86 -3.00 9.23
N ALA A 217 -15.49 -2.86 8.06
CA ALA A 217 -15.16 -1.82 7.09
C ALA A 217 -15.38 -0.43 7.69
N ILE A 218 -16.52 -0.21 8.35
CA ILE A 218 -16.88 1.07 8.99
C ILE A 218 -15.99 1.35 10.20
N ALA A 219 -15.67 0.35 11.01
CA ALA A 219 -14.72 0.52 12.12
C ALA A 219 -13.37 1.01 11.59
N ARG A 220 -12.88 0.40 10.51
CA ARG A 220 -11.62 0.78 9.88
C ARG A 220 -11.70 2.16 9.19
N GLN A 221 -12.82 2.48 8.54
CA GLN A 221 -13.09 3.80 7.97
C GLN A 221 -12.96 4.90 9.04
N LYS A 222 -13.55 4.71 10.22
CA LYS A 222 -13.46 5.69 11.32
C LYS A 222 -12.02 5.96 11.75
N GLU A 223 -11.16 4.94 11.75
CA GLU A 223 -9.72 5.12 12.02
C GLU A 223 -9.05 5.97 10.94
N VAL A 224 -9.40 5.78 9.67
CA VAL A 224 -8.90 6.61 8.55
C VAL A 224 -9.38 8.05 8.68
N LEU A 225 -10.67 8.27 8.93
CA LEU A 225 -11.23 9.61 9.15
C LEU A 225 -10.54 10.32 10.32
N HIS A 226 -10.31 9.62 11.43
CA HIS A 226 -9.57 10.17 12.58
C HIS A 226 -8.11 10.52 12.21
N LYS A 227 -7.44 9.71 11.39
CA LYS A 227 -6.11 10.05 10.86
C LYS A 227 -6.15 11.30 9.98
N MET A 228 -7.15 11.43 9.12
CA MET A 228 -7.33 12.61 8.26
C MET A 228 -7.54 13.88 9.08
N VAL A 229 -8.31 13.81 10.18
CA VAL A 229 -8.46 14.93 11.12
C VAL A 229 -7.13 15.29 11.78
N ASN A 230 -6.39 14.29 12.28
CA ASN A 230 -5.10 14.51 12.95
C ASN A 230 -4.04 15.12 12.01
N LEU A 231 -4.17 14.88 10.71
CA LEU A 231 -3.29 15.45 9.68
C LEU A 231 -3.82 16.77 9.10
N GLY A 232 -4.99 17.24 9.55
CA GLY A 232 -5.57 18.52 9.14
C GLY A 232 -6.29 18.51 7.79
N TYR A 233 -6.60 17.34 7.23
CA TYR A 233 -7.36 17.23 5.98
C TYR A 233 -8.86 17.50 6.18
N LEU A 234 -9.38 17.28 7.40
CA LEU A 234 -10.79 17.43 7.75
C LEU A 234 -10.94 18.01 9.16
N THR A 235 -12.07 18.65 9.45
CA THR A 235 -12.47 18.96 10.83
C THR A 235 -13.12 17.72 11.48
N PRO A 236 -13.14 17.65 12.84
CA PRO A 236 -13.85 16.59 13.54
C PRO A 236 -15.34 16.48 13.14
N GLU A 237 -16.00 17.61 12.89
CA GLU A 237 -17.41 17.66 12.49
C GLU A 237 -17.62 17.08 11.10
N GLN A 238 -16.74 17.40 10.15
CA GLN A 238 -16.75 16.81 8.81
C GLN A 238 -16.54 15.30 8.88
N ALA A 239 -15.54 14.85 9.65
CA ALA A 239 -15.29 13.42 9.83
C ALA A 239 -16.47 12.67 10.45
N ALA A 240 -17.18 13.27 11.40
CA ALA A 240 -18.37 12.67 12.01
C ALA A 240 -19.54 12.54 11.01
N ALA A 241 -19.70 13.51 10.11
CA ALA A 241 -20.75 13.50 9.08
C ALA A 241 -20.48 12.48 7.96
N GLU A 242 -19.23 12.09 7.74
CA GLU A 242 -18.77 11.21 6.66
C GLU A 242 -18.72 9.73 7.05
N VAL A 243 -19.13 9.36 8.27
CA VAL A 243 -19.21 7.95 8.67
C VAL A 243 -20.19 7.21 7.77
N PHE A 244 -19.71 6.16 7.10
CA PHE A 244 -20.48 5.42 6.11
C PHE A 244 -21.71 4.76 6.75
N GLN A 245 -22.84 4.93 6.08
CA GLN A 245 -24.12 4.34 6.45
C GLN A 245 -24.54 3.41 5.29
N PRO A 246 -24.44 2.08 5.46
CA PRO A 246 -24.91 1.16 4.44
C PRO A 246 -26.40 1.41 4.17
N GLN A 247 -26.77 1.50 2.89
CA GLN A 247 -28.19 1.49 2.54
C GLN A 247 -28.68 0.04 2.67
N ASN A 248 -29.75 -0.16 3.45
CA ASN A 248 -30.41 -1.46 3.62
C ASN A 248 -31.06 -1.93 2.32
#